data_AF-A0A931UWH5-F1
#
_entry.id   AF-A0A931UWH5-F1
#
_cell.length_a   1.000
_cell.length_b   1.000
_cell.length_c   1.000
_cell.angle_alpha   90.00
_cell.angle_beta   90.00
_cell.angle_gamma   90.00
#
_symmetry.space_group_name_H-M   'P 1'
#
loop_
_entity.id
_entity.type
_entity.pdbx_description
1 polymer ?
#
loop_
_entity_poly.entity_id
_entity_poly.type
_entity_poly.pdbx_seq_one_letter_code
_entity_poly.pdbx_strand_id
1 'polypeptide(L)'
;MISKRLACVVFTSTLVVSGLMIGCTQEAEEEGGIGSEEAALKDPATGEPTCSGKKVLICHIPPGNPANAHEICVGEPAVAAHVKNHGDPIGPCPPPSAPPATDSGPPSPPEGDSGAPQGDDVILR
;
A
#
# COMPACT_ATOMS: atom_id res chain seq x y z
N MET A 1 31.35 5.58 -15.58
CA MET A 1 31.54 7.03 -15.76
C MET A 1 30.21 7.72 -15.47
N ILE A 2 29.89 8.00 -14.20
CA ILE A 2 28.87 8.99 -13.83
C ILE A 2 29.64 10.08 -13.06
N SER A 3 29.58 11.27 -13.62
CA SER A 3 30.45 12.40 -13.33
C SER A 3 30.07 13.01 -11.98
N LYS A 4 30.92 12.84 -10.97
CA LYS A 4 30.89 13.64 -9.75
C LYS A 4 31.26 15.07 -10.12
N ARG A 5 30.29 15.88 -10.47
CA ARG A 5 30.43 17.34 -10.43
C ARG A 5 29.60 17.86 -9.28
N LEU A 6 30.24 17.76 -8.13
CA LEU A 6 29.99 18.56 -6.94
C LEU A 6 29.99 20.04 -7.38
N ALA A 7 28.80 20.60 -7.59
CA ALA A 7 28.61 22.02 -7.75
C ALA A 7 27.58 22.46 -6.71
N CYS A 8 28.03 22.49 -5.45
CA CYS A 8 27.49 23.41 -4.47
C CYS A 8 27.59 24.82 -5.07
N VAL A 9 26.50 25.31 -5.67
CA VAL A 9 26.37 26.71 -6.08
C VAL A 9 26.13 27.51 -4.79
N VAL A 10 27.20 27.68 -4.01
CA VAL A 10 27.28 28.73 -2.99
C VAL A 10 27.95 29.91 -3.67
N PHE A 11 27.16 30.71 -4.37
CA PHE A 11 27.58 32.02 -4.83
C PHE A 11 26.53 33.05 -4.44
N THR A 12 26.25 33.12 -3.14
CA THR A 12 25.56 34.28 -2.55
C THR A 12 26.58 35.40 -2.39
N SER A 13 26.89 36.11 -3.46
CA SER A 13 27.60 37.40 -3.38
C SER A 13 26.89 38.45 -4.22
N THR A 14 26.09 39.25 -3.50
CA THR A 14 25.80 40.67 -3.71
C THR A 14 25.27 41.17 -5.06
N LEU A 15 24.03 41.70 -4.95
CA LEU A 15 23.43 42.80 -5.69
C LEU A 15 22.91 42.53 -7.11
N VAL A 16 21.84 43.28 -7.38
CA VAL A 16 21.17 43.62 -8.65
C VAL A 16 20.13 42.66 -9.30
N VAL A 17 18.90 43.18 -9.26
CA VAL A 17 17.89 43.24 -10.33
C VAL A 17 16.91 42.06 -10.45
N SER A 18 15.71 42.36 -9.93
CA SER A 18 14.41 42.25 -10.60
C SER A 18 14.01 40.88 -11.16
N GLY A 19 13.02 40.28 -10.46
CA GLY A 19 11.94 39.55 -11.10
C GLY A 19 12.32 38.29 -11.87
N LEU A 20 12.59 37.22 -11.14
CA LEU A 20 12.41 35.87 -11.67
C LEU A 20 11.71 35.04 -10.59
N MET A 21 10.54 34.51 -10.93
CA MET A 21 9.82 33.56 -10.08
C MET A 21 10.75 32.38 -9.80
N ILE A 22 11.19 32.28 -8.54
CA ILE A 22 11.84 31.09 -8.01
C ILE A 22 10.77 30.01 -7.99
N GLY A 23 10.69 29.23 -9.07
CA GLY A 23 10.00 27.97 -9.07
C GLY A 23 10.82 26.98 -8.27
N CYS A 24 10.33 26.57 -7.10
CA CYS A 24 10.83 25.38 -6.44
C CYS A 24 10.33 24.17 -7.23
N THR A 25 11.14 23.64 -8.16
CA THR A 25 10.95 22.26 -8.59
C THR A 25 11.34 21.40 -7.39
N GLN A 26 10.34 20.79 -6.75
CA GLN A 26 10.55 19.89 -5.63
C GLN A 26 11.25 18.63 -6.17
N GLU A 27 12.59 18.62 -6.10
CA GLU A 27 13.37 17.40 -6.17
C GLU A 27 13.01 16.57 -4.94
N ALA A 28 12.79 15.28 -5.15
CA ALA A 28 12.45 14.33 -4.11
C ALA A 28 13.67 14.09 -3.23
N GLU A 29 13.89 15.00 -2.29
CA GLU A 29 14.88 14.85 -1.23
C GLU A 29 14.27 13.96 -0.13
N GLU A 30 15.01 12.91 0.18
CA GLU A 30 14.82 11.97 1.27
C GLU A 30 14.81 12.69 2.63
N GLU A 31 13.64 13.19 3.04
CA GLU A 31 13.42 13.63 4.42
C GLU A 31 13.09 12.40 5.26
N GLY A 32 14.12 11.82 5.88
CA GLY A 32 14.00 10.93 7.02
C GLY A 32 13.35 11.68 8.19
N GLY A 33 12.04 11.92 8.08
CA GLY A 33 11.25 12.59 9.09
C GLY A 33 11.14 11.75 10.35
N ILE A 34 11.38 12.37 11.50
CA ILE A 34 11.12 11.83 12.85
C ILE A 34 9.62 11.61 13.14
N GLY A 35 8.75 11.80 12.14
CA GLY A 35 7.33 11.47 12.22
C GLY A 35 7.13 9.96 12.04
N SER A 36 6.44 9.34 13.00
CA SER A 36 6.11 7.90 12.92
C SER A 36 5.03 7.59 11.90
N GLU A 37 4.42 8.59 11.26
CA GLU A 37 3.37 8.43 10.27
C GLU A 37 3.73 9.20 9.00
N GLU A 38 3.74 8.54 7.84
CA GLU A 38 3.73 9.19 6.54
C GLU A 38 2.62 8.64 5.65
N ALA A 39 2.22 9.40 4.64
CA ALA A 39 1.29 8.90 3.64
C ALA A 39 1.94 7.74 2.85
N ALA A 40 1.14 6.73 2.49
CA ALA A 40 1.62 5.65 1.65
C ALA A 40 2.03 6.18 0.27
N LEU A 41 3.18 5.71 -0.22
CA LEU A 41 3.65 5.98 -1.58
C LEU A 41 2.99 5.00 -2.54
N LYS A 42 2.93 5.35 -3.83
CA LYS A 42 2.49 4.40 -4.87
C LYS A 42 3.73 3.77 -5.51
N ASP A 43 3.77 2.45 -5.55
CA ASP A 43 4.83 1.73 -6.26
C ASP A 43 4.75 2.03 -7.76
N PRO A 44 5.85 2.39 -8.44
CA PRO A 44 5.82 2.74 -9.86
C PRO A 44 5.61 1.54 -10.78
N ALA A 45 5.86 0.31 -10.32
CA ALA A 45 5.66 -0.91 -11.09
C ALA A 45 4.23 -1.47 -10.94
N THR A 46 3.66 -1.42 -9.73
CA THR A 46 2.33 -2.00 -9.45
C THR A 46 1.22 -0.98 -9.24
N GLY A 47 1.56 0.27 -8.92
CA GLY A 47 0.60 1.32 -8.54
C GLY A 47 -0.01 1.13 -7.15
N GLU A 48 0.42 0.10 -6.41
CA GLU A 48 -0.11 -0.31 -5.12
C GLU A 48 0.52 0.53 -3.98
N PRO A 49 -0.19 0.78 -2.87
CA PRO A 49 0.37 1.51 -1.75
C PRO A 49 1.55 0.73 -1.14
N THR A 50 2.66 1.42 -0.92
CA THR A 50 3.90 0.87 -0.37
C THR A 50 4.53 1.85 0.61
N CYS A 51 5.38 1.30 1.49
CA CYS A 51 6.08 2.06 2.50
C CYS A 51 7.58 2.06 2.25
N SER A 52 8.20 3.22 2.48
CA SER A 52 9.65 3.35 2.44
C SER A 52 10.29 2.84 3.72
N GLY A 53 11.41 2.13 3.60
CA GLY A 53 12.25 1.74 4.73
C GLY A 53 11.65 0.62 5.60
N LYS A 54 11.67 0.82 6.93
CA LYS A 54 11.22 -0.16 7.95
C LYS A 54 9.87 0.22 8.54
N LYS A 55 8.95 0.60 7.66
CA LYS A 55 7.62 1.05 8.04
C LYS A 55 6.59 0.07 7.54
N VAL A 56 5.48 0.01 8.25
CA VAL A 56 4.40 -0.93 8.02
C VAL A 56 3.22 -0.15 7.48
N LEU A 57 2.68 -0.62 6.36
CA LEU A 57 1.46 -0.08 5.78
C LEU A 57 0.26 -0.48 6.64
N ILE A 58 -0.58 0.48 6.98
CA ILE A 58 -1.87 0.24 7.64
C ILE A 58 -2.96 1.07 6.94
N CYS A 59 -4.20 0.58 6.99
CA CYS A 59 -5.36 1.39 6.65
C CYS A 59 -5.80 2.10 7.93
N HIS A 60 -5.53 3.40 8.03
CA HIS A 60 -5.94 4.19 9.17
C HIS A 60 -7.42 4.56 9.05
N ILE A 61 -8.22 4.19 10.06
CA ILE A 61 -9.65 4.46 10.14
C ILE A 61 -9.89 5.39 11.35
N PRO A 62 -10.02 6.71 11.13
CA PRO A 62 -10.16 7.65 12.23
C PRO A 62 -11.40 7.37 13.09
N PRO A 63 -11.26 7.37 14.43
CA PRO A 63 -12.40 7.24 15.34
C PRO A 63 -13.49 8.26 15.03
N GLY A 64 -14.73 7.80 14.90
CA GLY A 64 -15.89 8.65 14.59
C GLY A 64 -16.03 9.06 13.12
N ASN A 65 -15.07 8.71 12.26
CA ASN A 65 -15.13 9.05 10.83
C ASN A 65 -14.56 7.93 9.93
N PRO A 66 -15.23 6.76 9.88
CA PRO A 66 -14.75 5.62 9.09
C PRO A 66 -14.75 5.86 7.59
N ALA A 67 -15.52 6.86 7.11
CA ALA A 67 -15.52 7.26 5.70
C ALA A 67 -14.21 7.95 5.27
N ASN A 68 -13.39 8.40 6.22
CA ASN A 68 -12.07 8.99 5.96
C ASN A 68 -10.94 7.97 6.19
N ALA A 69 -11.20 6.70 5.90
CA ALA A 69 -10.17 5.67 5.89
C ALA A 69 -9.14 5.96 4.79
N HIS A 70 -7.85 5.86 5.13
CA HIS A 70 -6.75 6.10 4.19
C HIS A 70 -5.48 5.35 4.60
N GLU A 71 -4.62 5.07 3.64
CA GLU A 71 -3.38 4.36 3.86
C GLU A 71 -2.28 5.27 4.42
N ILE A 72 -1.67 4.83 5.52
CA ILE A 72 -0.47 5.44 6.09
C ILE A 72 0.60 4.39 6.36
N CYS A 73 1.85 4.83 6.34
CA CYS A 73 3.00 4.06 6.75
C CYS A 73 3.36 4.47 8.16
N VAL A 74 3.42 3.49 9.06
CA VAL A 74 3.81 3.72 10.44
C VAL A 74 5.06 2.95 10.83
N GLY A 75 5.85 3.49 11.74
CA GLY A 75 6.92 2.72 12.36
C GLY A 75 6.37 1.46 13.05
N GLU A 76 7.10 0.35 12.98
CA GLU A 76 6.76 -0.92 13.66
C GLU A 76 6.28 -0.75 15.12
N PRO A 77 6.92 0.07 15.99
CA PRO A 77 6.43 0.24 17.37
C PRO A 77 5.07 0.93 17.49
N ALA A 78 4.63 1.68 16.46
CA ALA A 78 3.35 2.38 16.46
C ALA A 78 2.18 1.48 16.01
N VAL A 79 2.45 0.42 15.24
CA VAL A 79 1.41 -0.49 14.69
C VAL A 79 0.48 -1.01 15.79
N ALA A 80 1.05 -1.45 16.91
CA ALA A 80 0.26 -2.00 18.02
C ALA A 80 -0.72 -0.97 18.61
N ALA A 81 -0.34 0.30 18.67
CA ALA A 81 -1.22 1.36 19.16
C ALA A 81 -2.34 1.66 18.16
N HIS A 82 -2.02 1.73 16.86
CA HIS A 82 -3.00 1.93 15.79
C HIS A 82 -4.05 0.80 15.76
N VAL A 83 -3.62 -0.45 15.80
CA VAL A 83 -4.52 -1.62 15.82
C VAL A 83 -5.38 -1.63 17.10
N LYS A 84 -4.78 -1.36 18.26
CA LYS A 84 -5.48 -1.48 19.55
C LYS A 84 -6.45 -0.34 19.84
N ASN A 85 -6.08 0.89 19.47
CA ASN A 85 -6.82 2.08 19.86
C ASN A 85 -7.82 2.52 18.79
N HIS A 86 -7.48 2.33 17.51
CA HIS A 86 -8.31 2.77 16.39
C HIS A 86 -8.95 1.61 15.64
N GLY A 87 -8.38 0.40 15.75
CA GLY A 87 -8.82 -0.74 14.95
C GLY A 87 -8.29 -0.73 13.53
N ASP A 88 -7.18 -0.01 13.30
CA ASP A 88 -6.54 0.11 11.98
C ASP A 88 -6.03 -1.26 11.50
N PRO A 89 -6.53 -1.83 10.39
CA PRO A 89 -6.01 -3.09 9.89
C PRO A 89 -4.63 -2.90 9.23
N ILE A 90 -3.81 -3.94 9.33
CA ILE A 90 -2.48 -3.98 8.70
C ILE A 90 -2.65 -4.28 7.21
N GLY A 91 -2.04 -3.45 6.36
CA GLY A 91 -2.15 -3.53 4.90
C GLY A 91 -2.92 -2.35 4.27
N PRO A 92 -3.21 -2.43 2.95
CA PRO A 92 -3.95 -1.40 2.23
C PRO A 92 -5.41 -1.30 2.69
N CYS A 93 -6.07 -0.17 2.40
CA CYS A 93 -7.50 -0.08 2.64
C CYS A 93 -8.27 -0.99 1.67
N PRO A 94 -9.43 -1.52 2.10
CA PRO A 94 -10.29 -2.24 1.19
C PRO A 94 -10.70 -1.31 0.04
N PRO A 95 -10.81 -1.82 -1.19
CA PRO A 95 -11.34 -1.02 -2.29
C PRO A 95 -12.72 -0.49 -1.88
N PRO A 96 -13.09 0.73 -2.29
CA PRO A 96 -14.43 1.24 -2.04
C PRO A 96 -15.40 0.20 -2.56
N SER A 97 -16.21 -0.37 -1.67
CA SER A 97 -17.06 -1.49 -1.98
C SER A 97 -17.84 -1.17 -3.25
N ALA A 98 -17.57 -1.93 -4.32
CA ALA A 98 -18.61 -2.14 -5.32
C ALA A 98 -19.89 -2.56 -4.54
N PRO A 99 -21.08 -2.16 -4.99
CA PRO A 99 -22.33 -2.53 -4.33
C PRO A 99 -22.29 -4.02 -4.00
N PRO A 100 -22.83 -4.44 -2.83
CA PRO A 100 -22.69 -5.80 -2.36
C PRO A 100 -23.03 -6.71 -3.53
N ALA A 101 -22.06 -7.51 -3.97
CA ALA A 101 -22.32 -8.59 -4.90
C ALA A 101 -23.37 -9.42 -4.19
N THR A 102 -24.63 -9.26 -4.59
CA THR A 102 -25.71 -10.13 -4.18
C THR A 102 -25.20 -11.52 -4.50
N ASP A 103 -25.05 -12.31 -3.46
CA ASP A 103 -24.73 -13.71 -3.50
C ASP A 103 -25.62 -14.40 -4.54
N SER A 104 -25.09 -14.50 -5.73
CA SER A 104 -25.45 -15.46 -6.75
C SER A 104 -24.10 -16.04 -7.13
N GLY A 105 -23.51 -16.75 -6.18
CA GLY A 105 -22.27 -17.48 -6.42
C GLY A 105 -22.40 -18.30 -7.71
N PRO A 106 -21.33 -18.41 -8.51
CA PRO A 106 -21.34 -19.33 -9.64
C PRO A 106 -21.66 -20.74 -9.10
N PRO A 107 -22.52 -21.54 -9.78
CA PRO A 107 -22.80 -22.89 -9.34
C PRO A 107 -21.47 -23.65 -9.22
N SER A 108 -21.24 -24.24 -8.05
CA SER A 108 -20.12 -25.15 -7.84
C SER A 108 -20.13 -26.21 -8.95
N PRO A 109 -18.98 -26.51 -9.59
CA PRO A 109 -18.93 -27.58 -10.58
C PRO A 109 -19.34 -28.91 -9.91
N PRO A 110 -20.09 -29.79 -10.59
CA PRO A 110 -20.40 -31.10 -10.05
C PRO A 110 -19.09 -31.86 -9.81
N GLU A 111 -18.92 -32.33 -8.58
CA GLU A 111 -17.84 -33.22 -8.19
C GLU A 111 -17.87 -34.47 -9.07
N GLY A 112 -16.76 -34.74 -9.75
CA GLY A 112 -16.59 -35.91 -10.59
C GLY A 112 -16.61 -37.18 -9.74
N ASP A 113 -17.66 -37.97 -9.91
CA ASP A 113 -17.77 -39.34 -9.40
C ASP A 113 -16.63 -40.18 -10.00
N SER A 114 -15.63 -40.46 -9.17
CA SER A 114 -14.56 -41.40 -9.49
C SER A 114 -15.12 -42.81 -9.32
N GLY A 115 -15.73 -43.32 -10.39
CA GLY A 115 -16.15 -44.72 -10.51
C GLY A 115 -14.97 -45.66 -10.31
N ALA A 116 -14.83 -46.19 -9.09
CA ALA A 116 -13.96 -47.31 -8.79
C ALA A 116 -14.50 -48.58 -9.49
N PRO A 117 -13.66 -49.39 -10.17
CA PRO A 117 -14.10 -50.70 -10.61
C PRO A 117 -14.23 -51.61 -9.39
N GLN A 118 -15.48 -51.94 -9.02
CA GLN A 118 -15.76 -53.10 -8.17
C GLN A 118 -15.57 -54.34 -9.05
N GLY A 119 -14.36 -54.87 -9.03
CA GLY A 119 -14.14 -56.26 -9.34
C GLY A 119 -14.57 -57.07 -8.13
N ASP A 120 -15.71 -57.73 -8.21
CA ASP A 120 -15.96 -58.93 -7.45
C ASP A 120 -16.61 -60.02 -8.30
N ASP A 121 -16.17 -61.21 -7.97
CA ASP A 121 -16.31 -62.50 -8.61
C ASP A 121 -17.67 -63.11 -8.22
N VAL A 122 -18.56 -63.37 -9.17
CA VAL A 122 -19.62 -64.38 -9.00
C VAL A 122 -19.82 -65.20 -10.29
N ILE A 123 -19.09 -66.30 -10.28
CA ILE A 123 -19.38 -67.63 -10.83
C ILE A 123 -20.89 -68.01 -10.95
N LEU A 124 -21.21 -68.75 -12.03
CA LEU A 124 -22.37 -69.64 -12.29
C LEU A 124 -23.72 -69.01 -12.78
N ARG A 125 -23.98 -69.08 -14.09
CA ARG A 125 -24.93 -70.02 -14.75
C ARG A 125 -25.11 -69.74 -16.25
#